data_AF-A0A7Y8M537-F1
#
_entry.id   AF-A0A7Y8M537-F1
#
_cell.length_a   1.000
_cell.length_b   1.000
_cell.length_c   1.000
_cell.angle_alpha   90.00
_cell.angle_beta   90.00
_cell.angle_gamma   90.00
#
_symmetry.space_group_name_H-M   'P 1'
#
loop_
_entity.id
_entity.type
_entity.pdbx_description
1 polymer ?
#
loop_
_entity_poly.entity_id
_entity_poly.type
_entity_poly.pdbx_seq_one_letter_code
_entity_poly.pdbx_strand_id
1 'polypeptide(L)'
;MKIPQRINLAHLPTPLEKIRFRTTCLPDRQGRNDIAGKEFLIKRDDYTGSDFLGNKIRKLEYLLYEAKKEKADIVFTCGGDQSNHARATASAAAKQGIKTRLFLWGKEKESAEGNLFLDKMYGAEITYLNKREFENVDELMTEERRKLIKKGKRVYVIPAGGSSTLGIWGYISFINE
;
A
#
# COMPACT_ATOMS: atom_id res chain seq x y z
N MET A 1 -23.64 -5.40 12.22
CA MET A 1 -22.81 -4.43 11.47
C MET A 1 -22.69 -4.95 10.03
N LYS A 2 -22.94 -4.14 9.00
CA LYS A 2 -22.87 -4.61 7.60
C LYS A 2 -21.41 -4.52 7.13
N ILE A 3 -20.81 -5.65 6.74
CA ILE A 3 -19.45 -5.69 6.20
C ILE A 3 -19.46 -4.95 4.84
N PRO A 4 -18.59 -3.96 4.62
CA PRO A 4 -18.48 -3.29 3.34
C PRO A 4 -18.10 -4.27 2.22
N GLN A 5 -18.46 -3.93 0.99
CA GLN A 5 -18.03 -4.71 -0.16
C GLN A 5 -16.55 -4.44 -0.47
N ARG A 6 -15.89 -5.44 -1.05
CA ARG A 6 -14.49 -5.39 -1.48
C ARG A 6 -14.33 -6.08 -2.82
N ILE A 7 -13.28 -5.75 -3.55
CA ILE A 7 -12.79 -6.59 -4.64
C ILE A 7 -11.92 -7.72 -4.06
N ASN A 8 -11.82 -8.84 -4.76
CA ASN A 8 -10.98 -9.97 -4.34
C ASN A 8 -9.70 -9.99 -5.20
N LEU A 9 -8.63 -9.43 -4.66
CA LEU A 9 -7.30 -9.39 -5.27
C LEU A 9 -6.27 -10.22 -4.50
N ALA A 10 -6.48 -10.39 -3.19
CA ALA A 10 -5.60 -11.14 -2.33
C ALA A 10 -5.99 -12.62 -2.30
N HIS A 11 -4.98 -13.50 -2.27
CA HIS A 11 -5.18 -14.91 -1.92
C HIS A 11 -5.19 -15.02 -0.40
N LEU A 12 -6.39 -15.17 0.16
CA LEU A 12 -6.67 -15.25 1.58
C LEU A 12 -7.38 -16.58 1.90
N PRO A 13 -7.19 -17.15 3.11
CA PRO A 13 -6.36 -16.64 4.20
C PRO A 13 -4.86 -16.84 3.94
N THR A 14 -4.02 -15.94 4.47
CA THR A 14 -2.56 -16.14 4.40
C THR A 14 -2.07 -17.21 5.40
N PRO A 15 -0.97 -17.93 5.12
CA PRO A 15 -0.47 -18.97 6.03
C PRO A 15 -0.06 -18.46 7.42
N LEU A 16 -0.23 -19.31 8.44
CA LEU A 16 0.35 -19.13 9.77
C LEU A 16 1.51 -20.13 9.93
N GLU A 17 2.73 -19.61 9.98
CA GLU A 17 3.95 -20.42 10.06
C GLU A 17 4.51 -20.46 11.47
N LYS A 18 4.99 -21.64 11.87
CA LYS A 18 5.79 -21.82 13.08
C LYS A 18 7.26 -21.73 12.72
N ILE A 19 7.98 -20.81 13.36
CA ILE A 19 9.41 -20.62 13.15
C ILE A 19 10.15 -20.77 14.48
N ARG A 20 11.28 -21.47 14.41
CA ARG A 20 12.24 -21.58 15.52
C ARG A 20 13.60 -21.11 15.03
N PHE A 21 14.12 -20.04 15.63
CA PHE A 21 15.45 -19.55 15.31
C PHE A 21 16.50 -20.43 15.99
N ARG A 22 17.48 -20.89 15.21
CA ARG A 22 18.56 -21.78 15.68
C ARG A 22 19.71 -21.02 16.34
N THR A 23 19.86 -19.74 16.02
CA THR A 23 20.89 -18.85 16.57
C THR A 23 20.27 -17.50 16.90
N THR A 24 20.80 -16.82 17.92
CA THR A 24 20.47 -15.41 18.21
C THR A 24 21.48 -14.49 17.53
N CYS A 25 21.02 -13.48 16.79
CA CYS A 25 21.90 -12.54 16.10
C CYS A 25 22.10 -11.20 16.86
N LEU A 26 21.26 -10.91 17.87
CA LEU A 26 21.18 -9.57 18.46
C LEU A 26 20.89 -9.63 19.97
N PRO A 27 21.88 -9.37 20.85
CA PRO A 27 21.63 -9.27 22.28
C PRO A 27 20.60 -8.17 22.57
N ASP A 28 19.76 -8.40 23.59
CA ASP A 28 18.88 -7.35 24.10
C ASP A 28 19.71 -6.16 24.65
N ARG A 29 19.04 -5.06 25.03
CA ARG A 29 19.70 -3.87 25.58
C ARG A 29 20.49 -4.14 26.88
N GLN A 30 20.34 -5.31 27.49
CA GLN A 30 21.05 -5.78 28.69
C GLN A 30 22.07 -6.89 28.38
N GLY A 31 22.36 -7.19 27.11
CA GLY A 31 23.31 -8.23 26.73
C GLY A 31 22.74 -9.66 26.78
N ARG A 32 21.44 -9.83 27.07
CA ARG A 32 20.81 -11.15 27.13
C ARG A 32 20.36 -11.56 25.73
N ASN A 33 20.83 -12.72 25.30
CA ASN A 33 20.50 -13.30 24.01
C ASN A 33 19.83 -14.64 24.27
N ASP A 34 18.52 -14.70 24.11
CA ASP A 34 17.79 -15.96 24.18
C ASP A 34 16.44 -15.80 23.44
N ILE A 35 16.50 -15.82 22.12
CA ILE A 35 15.36 -16.29 21.31
C ILE A 35 15.66 -17.65 20.69
N ALA A 36 16.87 -18.17 20.90
CA ALA A 36 17.32 -19.45 20.38
C ALA A 36 16.48 -20.56 21.02
N GLY A 37 15.87 -21.40 20.18
CA GLY A 37 15.00 -22.48 20.65
C GLY A 37 13.56 -22.05 20.99
N LYS A 38 13.25 -20.74 21.03
CA LYS A 38 11.87 -20.25 21.19
C LYS A 38 11.07 -20.44 19.90
N GLU A 39 9.79 -20.78 20.04
CA GLU A 39 8.85 -20.93 18.94
C GLU A 39 8.06 -19.63 18.73
N PHE A 40 8.00 -19.17 17.49
CA PHE A 40 7.26 -17.98 17.07
C PHE A 40 6.22 -18.37 16.03
N LEU A 41 5.08 -17.71 16.10
CA LEU A 41 4.06 -17.78 15.06
C LEU A 41 4.16 -16.53 14.17
N ILE A 42 4.20 -16.75 12.85
CA ILE A 42 4.22 -15.67 11.87
C ILE A 42 3.04 -15.85 10.92
N LYS A 43 2.08 -14.93 10.96
CA LYS A 43 1.05 -14.82 9.93
C LYS A 43 1.66 -14.13 8.72
N ARG A 44 1.81 -14.86 7.61
CA ARG A 44 2.54 -14.46 6.40
C ARG A 44 1.74 -13.49 5.55
N ASP A 45 1.54 -12.28 6.04
CA ASP A 45 0.80 -11.24 5.33
C ASP A 45 1.52 -10.72 4.08
N ASP A 46 2.76 -11.12 3.89
CA ASP A 46 3.52 -10.98 2.66
C ASP A 46 3.07 -11.98 1.56
N TYR A 47 2.41 -13.09 1.91
CA TYR A 47 1.93 -14.13 1.00
C TYR A 47 0.47 -13.94 0.57
N THR A 48 0.06 -12.70 0.33
CA THR A 48 -1.29 -12.37 -0.17
C THR A 48 -1.49 -12.67 -1.67
N GLY A 49 -0.58 -13.41 -2.31
CA GLY A 49 -0.81 -14.04 -3.62
C GLY A 49 -0.80 -13.12 -4.85
N SER A 50 -0.46 -11.84 -4.70
CA SER A 50 -0.45 -10.89 -5.82
C SER A 50 0.77 -9.97 -5.70
N ASP A 51 1.57 -9.89 -6.78
CA ASP A 51 2.41 -8.74 -7.20
C ASP A 51 3.14 -7.97 -6.09
N PHE A 52 3.72 -8.68 -5.12
CA PHE A 52 4.45 -8.07 -4.00
C PHE A 52 3.61 -7.15 -3.09
N LEU A 53 2.28 -7.22 -3.11
CA LEU A 53 1.41 -6.22 -2.45
C LEU A 53 1.39 -6.30 -0.92
N GLY A 54 1.65 -7.50 -0.37
CA GLY A 54 1.75 -7.77 1.06
C GLY A 54 0.55 -7.24 1.84
N ASN A 55 0.82 -6.67 3.01
CA ASN A 55 -0.15 -6.21 3.98
C ASN A 55 -1.13 -5.12 3.44
N LYS A 56 -0.73 -4.35 2.43
CA LYS A 56 -1.52 -3.22 1.90
C LYS A 56 -2.73 -3.67 1.11
N ILE A 57 -2.68 -4.84 0.46
CA ILE A 57 -3.77 -5.31 -0.40
C ILE A 57 -5.07 -5.47 0.38
N ARG A 58 -5.01 -5.91 1.64
CA ARG A 58 -6.18 -6.07 2.50
C ARG A 58 -7.00 -4.80 2.63
N LYS A 59 -6.33 -3.65 2.69
CA LYS A 59 -6.98 -2.34 2.76
C LYS A 59 -7.45 -1.90 1.37
N LEU A 60 -6.59 -2.10 0.35
CA LEU A 60 -6.84 -1.68 -1.02
C LEU A 60 -8.03 -2.40 -1.66
N GLU A 61 -8.33 -3.64 -1.28
CA GLU A 61 -9.52 -4.37 -1.73
C GLU A 61 -10.83 -3.60 -1.44
N TYR A 62 -10.90 -2.90 -0.31
CA TYR A 62 -12.06 -2.07 0.04
C TYR A 62 -11.99 -0.70 -0.63
N LEU A 63 -10.82 -0.06 -0.60
CA LEU A 63 -10.63 1.28 -1.15
C LEU A 63 -10.81 1.32 -2.67
N LEU A 64 -10.29 0.33 -3.39
CA LEU A 64 -10.45 0.23 -4.84
C LEU A 64 -11.84 -0.23 -5.24
N TYR A 65 -12.55 -0.96 -4.37
CA TYR A 65 -13.98 -1.20 -4.57
C TYR A 65 -14.75 0.12 -4.56
N GLU A 66 -14.48 0.99 -3.58
CA GLU A 66 -15.09 2.33 -3.51
C GLU A 66 -14.69 3.20 -4.70
N ALA A 67 -13.40 3.23 -5.07
CA ALA A 67 -12.94 3.95 -6.25
C ALA A 67 -13.64 3.49 -7.55
N LYS A 68 -13.86 2.18 -7.72
CA LYS A 68 -14.63 1.64 -8.85
C LYS A 68 -16.10 2.06 -8.81
N LYS A 69 -16.73 2.00 -7.63
CA LYS A 69 -18.12 2.44 -7.44
C LYS A 69 -18.29 3.92 -7.80
N GLU A 70 -17.30 4.75 -7.46
CA GLU A 70 -17.24 6.17 -7.84
C GLU A 70 -16.82 6.42 -9.30
N LYS A 71 -16.53 5.35 -10.06
CA LYS A 71 -16.04 5.41 -11.44
C LYS A 71 -14.76 6.25 -11.58
N ALA A 72 -13.87 6.21 -10.59
CA ALA A 72 -12.63 6.96 -10.59
C ALA A 72 -11.81 6.66 -11.86
N ASP A 73 -11.38 7.72 -12.57
CA ASP A 73 -10.52 7.58 -13.74
C ASP A 73 -9.05 7.43 -13.31
N ILE A 74 -8.71 7.98 -12.13
CA ILE A 74 -7.37 7.94 -11.54
C ILE A 74 -7.44 7.89 -10.02
N VAL A 75 -6.55 7.13 -9.40
CA VAL A 75 -6.30 7.13 -7.95
C VAL A 75 -5.04 7.90 -7.60
N PHE A 76 -5.10 8.69 -6.53
CA PHE A 76 -3.95 9.39 -5.96
C PHE A 76 -3.51 8.74 -4.66
N THR A 77 -2.21 8.65 -4.44
CA THR A 77 -1.66 8.37 -3.10
C THR A 77 -0.23 8.89 -2.98
N CYS A 78 0.35 8.77 -1.78
CA CYS A 78 1.68 9.29 -1.48
C CYS A 78 2.58 8.26 -0.77
N GLY A 79 3.87 8.53 -0.76
CA GLY A 79 4.89 7.72 -0.08
C GLY A 79 6.31 8.17 -0.40
N GLY A 80 7.31 7.41 0.02
CA GLY A 80 8.66 7.51 -0.54
C GLY A 80 8.79 6.74 -1.85
N ASP A 81 9.89 6.93 -2.57
CA ASP A 81 10.22 6.20 -3.80
C ASP A 81 10.34 4.68 -3.63
N GLN A 82 10.62 4.19 -2.42
CA GLN A 82 10.59 2.76 -2.08
C GLN A 82 9.35 2.34 -1.29
N SER A 83 8.26 3.10 -1.38
CA SER A 83 7.03 2.82 -0.64
C SER A 83 6.32 1.55 -1.13
N ASN A 84 6.22 0.55 -0.25
CA ASN A 84 5.36 -0.63 -0.47
C ASN A 84 3.89 -0.26 -0.70
N HIS A 85 3.42 0.84 -0.13
CA HIS A 85 2.04 1.32 -0.31
C HIS A 85 1.81 1.92 -1.70
N ALA A 86 2.76 2.73 -2.18
CA ALA A 86 2.69 3.32 -3.52
C ALA A 86 2.68 2.21 -4.58
N ARG A 87 3.65 1.30 -4.51
CA ARG A 87 3.75 0.09 -5.35
C ARG A 87 2.51 -0.77 -5.29
N ALA A 88 1.96 -0.99 -4.08
CA ALA A 88 0.77 -1.81 -3.95
C ALA A 88 -0.46 -1.15 -4.58
N THR A 89 -0.59 0.16 -4.42
CA THR A 89 -1.68 0.95 -5.02
C THR A 89 -1.58 0.96 -6.54
N ALA A 90 -0.39 1.22 -7.09
CA ALA A 90 -0.15 1.25 -8.53
C ALA A 90 -0.50 -0.10 -9.19
N SER A 91 0.02 -1.20 -8.65
CA SER A 91 -0.28 -2.55 -9.15
C SER A 91 -1.76 -2.89 -9.05
N ALA A 92 -2.37 -2.70 -7.87
CA ALA A 92 -3.76 -3.07 -7.65
C ALA A 92 -4.72 -2.23 -8.50
N ALA A 93 -4.48 -0.92 -8.65
CA ALA A 93 -5.27 -0.06 -9.51
C ALA A 93 -5.12 -0.40 -11.00
N ALA A 94 -3.89 -0.71 -11.46
CA ALA A 94 -3.63 -1.13 -12.84
C ALA A 94 -4.40 -2.41 -13.19
N LYS A 95 -4.42 -3.42 -12.29
CA LYS A 95 -5.25 -4.65 -12.45
C LYS A 95 -6.75 -4.36 -12.55
N GLN A 96 -7.20 -3.23 -12.02
CA GLN A 96 -8.59 -2.80 -12.07
C GLN A 96 -8.90 -1.86 -13.24
N GLY A 97 -7.90 -1.53 -14.08
CA GLY A 97 -8.03 -0.60 -15.20
C GLY A 97 -8.10 0.87 -14.78
N ILE A 98 -7.63 1.20 -13.58
CA ILE A 98 -7.63 2.57 -13.04
C ILE A 98 -6.22 3.14 -13.08
N LYS A 99 -6.06 4.37 -13.59
CA LYS A 99 -4.75 5.04 -13.60
C LYS A 99 -4.31 5.35 -12.16
N THR A 100 -3.00 5.48 -11.94
CA THR A 100 -2.46 5.90 -10.65
C THR A 100 -1.56 7.11 -10.82
N ARG A 101 -1.67 8.09 -9.92
CA ARG A 101 -0.65 9.12 -9.72
C ARG A 101 -0.10 9.04 -8.30
N LEU A 102 1.22 8.98 -8.20
CA LEU A 102 1.97 8.86 -6.96
C LEU A 102 2.67 10.18 -6.64
N PHE A 103 2.47 10.66 -5.42
CA PHE A 103 3.15 11.84 -4.88
C PHE A 103 4.29 11.36 -3.98
N LEU A 104 5.50 11.32 -4.54
CA LEU A 104 6.64 10.64 -3.93
C LEU A 104 7.64 11.62 -3.33
N TRP A 105 8.00 11.41 -2.06
CA TRP A 105 9.12 12.13 -1.45
C TRP A 105 10.44 11.70 -2.12
N GLY A 106 11.17 12.68 -2.66
CA GLY A 106 12.46 12.46 -3.31
C GLY A 106 12.59 13.26 -4.60
N LYS A 107 13.43 12.77 -5.49
CA LYS A 107 13.66 13.34 -6.81
C LYS A 107 13.65 12.26 -7.87
N GLU A 108 13.48 12.67 -9.12
CA GLU A 108 13.65 11.75 -10.24
C GLU A 108 15.05 11.13 -10.24
N LYS A 109 15.09 9.84 -10.58
CA LYS A 109 16.31 9.04 -10.67
C LYS A 109 16.46 8.53 -12.11
N GLU A 110 17.70 8.52 -12.60
CA GLU A 110 18.04 8.00 -13.94
C GLU A 110 17.70 6.51 -14.06
N SER A 111 18.08 5.71 -13.07
CA SER A 111 17.64 4.31 -12.94
C SER A 111 16.53 4.19 -11.90
N ALA A 112 15.43 3.54 -12.29
CA ALA A 112 14.39 3.12 -11.35
C ALA A 112 14.67 1.69 -10.90
N GLU A 113 14.66 1.46 -9.59
CA GLU A 113 14.93 0.16 -8.96
C GLU A 113 13.88 -0.14 -7.90
N GLY A 114 13.74 -1.42 -7.53
CA GLY A 114 12.84 -1.85 -6.46
C GLY A 114 11.39 -1.43 -6.69
N ASN A 115 10.77 -0.82 -5.68
CA ASN A 115 9.37 -0.39 -5.76
C ASN A 115 9.15 0.70 -6.80
N LEU A 116 10.09 1.65 -6.97
CA LEU A 116 9.99 2.71 -7.99
C LEU A 116 9.98 2.13 -9.41
N PHE A 117 10.76 1.08 -9.66
CA PHE A 117 10.73 0.37 -10.95
C PHE A 117 9.34 -0.20 -11.22
N LEU A 118 8.76 -0.89 -10.22
CA LEU A 118 7.43 -1.47 -10.32
C LEU A 118 6.35 -0.40 -10.50
N ASP A 119 6.43 0.73 -9.78
CA ASP A 119 5.53 1.87 -9.95
C ASP A 119 5.48 2.34 -11.42
N LYS A 120 6.67 2.55 -12.02
CA LYS A 120 6.78 2.94 -13.44
C LYS A 120 6.30 1.83 -14.38
N MET A 121 6.63 0.57 -14.09
CA MET A 121 6.20 -0.60 -14.88
C MET A 121 4.66 -0.72 -14.94
N TYR A 122 3.98 -0.47 -13.82
CA TYR A 122 2.51 -0.44 -13.75
C TYR A 122 1.89 0.83 -14.35
N GLY A 123 2.70 1.71 -14.93
CA GLY A 123 2.25 2.93 -15.61
C GLY A 123 1.80 4.03 -14.67
N ALA A 124 2.30 4.06 -13.42
CA ALA A 124 1.99 5.14 -12.50
C ALA A 124 2.63 6.46 -12.96
N GLU A 125 1.85 7.53 -12.94
CA GLU A 125 2.37 8.89 -13.08
C GLU A 125 3.02 9.31 -11.76
N ILE A 126 4.21 9.91 -11.81
CA ILE A 126 4.96 10.26 -10.59
C ILE A 126 5.12 11.77 -10.50
N THR A 127 4.76 12.32 -9.33
CA THR A 127 5.06 13.68 -8.92
C THR A 127 6.08 13.61 -7.79
N TYR A 128 7.32 14.00 -8.07
CA TYR A 128 8.38 14.06 -7.06
C TYR A 128 8.24 15.32 -6.22
N LEU A 129 8.31 15.16 -4.91
CA LEU A 129 8.14 16.21 -3.92
C LEU A 129 9.40 16.35 -3.07
N ASN A 130 9.82 17.59 -2.85
CA ASN A 130 10.82 17.90 -1.83
C ASN A 130 10.21 17.77 -0.41
N LYS A 131 11.04 17.93 0.62
CA LYS A 131 10.61 17.75 2.01
C LYS A 131 9.43 18.65 2.41
N ARG A 132 9.48 19.95 2.10
CA ARG A 132 8.42 20.92 2.47
C ARG A 132 7.12 20.63 1.73
N GLU A 133 7.22 20.21 0.49
CA GLU A 133 6.04 19.79 -0.29
C GLU A 133 5.42 18.53 0.28
N PHE A 134 6.24 17.53 0.64
CA PHE A 134 5.74 16.28 1.19
C PHE A 134 5.10 16.43 2.58
N GLU A 135 5.57 17.38 3.40
CA GLU A 135 4.92 17.77 4.66
C GLU A 135 3.48 18.25 4.45
N ASN A 136 3.15 18.79 3.27
CA ASN A 136 1.82 19.28 2.90
C ASN A 136 1.18 18.42 1.77
N VAL A 137 1.57 17.15 1.66
CA VAL A 137 1.18 16.30 0.51
C VAL A 137 -0.34 16.13 0.35
N ASP A 138 -1.10 16.11 1.44
CA ASP A 138 -2.56 15.97 1.38
C ASP A 138 -3.22 17.21 0.74
N GLU A 139 -2.70 18.40 1.02
CA GLU A 139 -3.14 19.64 0.38
C GLU A 139 -2.78 19.64 -1.11
N LEU A 140 -1.55 19.26 -1.45
CA LEU A 140 -1.10 19.15 -2.84
C LEU A 140 -1.95 18.15 -3.65
N MET A 141 -2.23 16.97 -3.08
CA MET A 141 -3.14 15.99 -3.70
C MET A 141 -4.56 16.56 -3.87
N THR A 142 -5.04 17.34 -2.90
CA THR A 142 -6.36 17.99 -2.96
C THR A 142 -6.42 19.05 -4.05
N GLU A 143 -5.38 19.87 -4.19
CA GLU A 143 -5.27 20.87 -5.25
C GLU A 143 -5.20 20.23 -6.62
N GLU A 144 -4.37 19.21 -6.79
CA GLU A 144 -4.24 18.49 -8.06
C GLU A 144 -5.55 17.77 -8.42
N ARG A 145 -6.26 17.22 -7.42
CA ARG A 145 -7.60 16.66 -7.59
C ARG A 145 -8.57 17.72 -8.11
N ARG A 146 -8.59 18.94 -7.54
CA ARG A 146 -9.44 20.04 -8.03
C ARG A 146 -9.13 20.40 -9.49
N LYS A 147 -7.85 20.41 -9.89
CA LYS A 147 -7.45 20.67 -11.28
C LYS A 147 -7.96 19.60 -12.23
N LEU A 148 -7.87 18.32 -11.87
CA LEU A 148 -8.37 17.21 -12.69
C LEU A 148 -9.90 17.17 -12.77
N ILE A 149 -10.59 17.50 -11.68
CA ILE A 149 -12.07 17.62 -11.68
C ILE A 149 -12.52 18.71 -12.65
N LYS A 150 -11.84 19.86 -12.70
CA LYS A 150 -12.11 20.92 -13.70
C LYS A 150 -11.92 20.46 -15.15
N LYS A 151 -11.10 19.43 -15.37
CA LYS A 151 -10.90 18.78 -16.68
C LYS A 151 -11.85 17.60 -16.93
N GLY A 152 -12.90 17.44 -16.11
CA GLY A 152 -13.89 16.39 -16.24
C GLY A 152 -13.42 15.00 -15.78
N LYS A 153 -12.34 14.91 -15.00
CA LYS A 153 -11.83 13.64 -14.46
C LYS A 153 -12.35 13.38 -13.05
N ARG A 154 -12.65 12.11 -12.74
CA ARG A 154 -12.98 11.63 -11.39
C ARG A 154 -11.72 11.11 -10.72
N VAL A 155 -11.42 11.65 -9.54
CA VAL A 155 -10.21 11.33 -8.77
C VAL A 155 -10.60 10.79 -7.41
N TYR A 156 -10.07 9.61 -7.07
CA TYR A 156 -10.20 9.02 -5.74
C TYR A 156 -8.85 9.09 -5.01
N VAL A 157 -8.83 9.63 -3.79
CA VAL A 157 -7.59 9.83 -3.03
C VAL A 157 -7.49 8.76 -1.94
N ILE A 158 -6.40 8.01 -1.97
CA ILE A 158 -6.05 7.02 -0.96
C ILE A 158 -5.03 7.66 -0.02
N PRO A 159 -5.32 7.79 1.28
CA PRO A 159 -4.37 8.36 2.24
C PRO A 159 -3.14 7.47 2.38
N ALA A 160 -2.06 8.03 2.93
CA ALA A 160 -0.82 7.31 3.16
C ALA A 160 -1.06 5.95 3.85
N GLY A 161 -0.55 4.88 3.26
CA GLY A 161 -0.67 3.51 3.79
C GLY A 161 -2.09 2.91 3.76
N GLY A 162 -3.05 3.57 3.09
CA GLY A 162 -4.46 3.18 3.03
C GLY A 162 -5.16 3.26 4.39
N SER A 163 -4.64 4.08 5.30
CA SER A 163 -5.16 4.21 6.66
C SER A 163 -6.39 5.10 6.69
N SER A 164 -7.57 4.48 6.58
CA SER A 164 -8.87 5.15 6.67
C SER A 164 -9.91 4.26 7.37
N THR A 165 -11.08 4.84 7.66
CA THR A 165 -12.23 4.12 8.21
C THR A 165 -12.73 2.99 7.31
N LEU A 166 -12.56 3.10 5.98
CA LEU A 166 -12.85 2.01 5.05
C LEU A 166 -11.68 1.00 5.01
N GLY A 167 -10.43 1.49 4.95
CA GLY A 167 -9.25 0.64 4.83
C GLY A 167 -9.04 -0.30 6.02
N ILE A 168 -9.47 0.08 7.24
CA ILE A 168 -9.35 -0.77 8.43
C ILE A 168 -10.16 -2.08 8.33
N TRP A 169 -11.21 -2.12 7.50
CA TRP A 169 -12.01 -3.35 7.29
C TRP A 169 -11.19 -4.53 6.75
N GLY A 170 -10.09 -4.25 6.03
CA GLY A 170 -9.12 -5.26 5.63
C GLY A 170 -8.54 -6.04 6.81
N TYR A 171 -8.26 -5.36 7.92
CA TYR A 171 -7.72 -5.97 9.13
C TYR A 171 -8.79 -6.36 10.16
N ILE A 172 -9.99 -5.80 10.10
CA ILE A 172 -11.14 -6.35 10.84
C ILE A 172 -11.47 -7.75 10.31
N SER A 173 -11.48 -7.92 8.98
CA SER A 173 -11.73 -9.22 8.34
C SER A 173 -10.63 -10.23 8.65
N PHE A 174 -9.38 -9.77 8.73
CA PHE A 174 -8.22 -10.58 9.07
C PHE A 174 -8.32 -11.26 10.44
N ILE A 175 -9.00 -10.65 11.42
CA ILE A 175 -9.17 -11.27 12.76
C ILE A 175 -9.98 -12.57 12.68
N ASN A 176 -10.81 -12.73 11.64
CA ASN A 176 -11.60 -13.94 11.43
C ASN A 176 -10.89 -14.99 10.55
N GLU A 177 -9.67 -14.71 10.06
CA GLU A 177 -8.82 -15.67 9.33
C GLU A 177 -7.96 -16.51 10.29
#